data_AF-A0A7S2KYL6-F1
#
_entry.id   AF-A0A7S2KYL6-F1
#
_cell.length_a   1.000
_cell.length_b   1.000
_cell.length_c   1.000
_cell.angle_alpha   90.00
_cell.angle_beta   90.00
_cell.angle_gamma   90.00
#
_symmetry.space_group_name_H-M   'P 1'
#
loop_
_entity.id
_entity.type
_entity.pdbx_description
1 polymer ?
#
loop_
_entity_poly.entity_id
_entity_poly.type
_entity_poly.pdbx_seq_one_letter_code
_entity_poly.pdbx_strand_id
1 'polypeptide(L)'
;NILTERMGLPFPKGYVSNMLKDRPPAFALLFPGQGSQRLGMLGWAEGHERAWPLIQKATELLGYDLFEVTEVGPEERLNRLDVCQPALFVAAMCGLEWLREQEGKRSSEAAAAAGVSCGELAALCAAGAVTF
;
A
#
# COMPACT_ATOMS: atom_id res chain seq x y z
N ASN A 1 35.45 -8.76 10.95
CA ASN A 1 34.48 -9.20 11.96
C ASN A 1 35.06 -10.45 12.62
N ILE A 2 35.05 -10.55 13.95
CA ILE A 2 35.82 -11.54 14.75
C ILE A 2 35.49 -13.02 14.42
N LEU A 3 34.44 -13.26 13.62
CA LEU A 3 34.03 -14.57 13.12
C LEU A 3 34.88 -15.12 11.97
N THR A 4 35.67 -14.30 11.27
CA THR A 4 36.44 -14.75 10.07
C THR A 4 37.68 -15.57 10.40
N GLU A 5 38.26 -15.44 11.59
CA GLU A 5 39.54 -16.09 11.93
C GLU A 5 39.41 -17.53 12.44
N ARG A 6 38.20 -17.99 12.82
CA ARG A 6 38.04 -19.27 13.52
C ARG A 6 37.66 -20.49 12.68
N MET A 7 37.31 -20.34 11.39
CA MET A 7 36.75 -21.47 10.64
C MET A 7 37.50 -21.90 9.36
N GLY A 8 38.57 -21.22 8.93
CA GLY A 8 39.48 -21.74 7.87
C GLY A 8 38.84 -22.16 6.54
N LEU A 9 37.56 -21.88 6.31
CA LEU A 9 36.84 -22.25 5.10
C LEU A 9 36.68 -20.99 4.23
N PRO A 10 37.13 -21.02 2.97
CA PRO A 10 36.92 -19.90 2.08
C PRO A 10 35.41 -19.74 1.86
N PHE A 11 34.85 -18.58 2.20
CA PHE A 11 33.54 -18.20 1.67
C PHE A 11 33.66 -18.19 0.13
N PRO A 12 32.92 -19.04 -0.61
CA PRO A 12 33.02 -19.06 -2.05
C PRO A 12 32.54 -17.72 -2.62
N LYS A 13 33.49 -16.91 -3.10
CA LYS A 13 33.20 -15.69 -3.86
C LYS A 13 32.35 -16.09 -5.07
N GLY A 14 31.08 -15.68 -5.09
CA GLY A 14 30.16 -15.92 -6.20
C GLY A 14 28.80 -16.52 -5.82
N TYR A 15 28.66 -17.12 -4.63
CA TYR A 15 27.42 -17.83 -4.26
C TYR A 15 26.21 -16.90 -4.08
N VAL A 16 26.43 -15.68 -3.56
CA VAL A 16 25.36 -14.68 -3.37
C VAL A 16 24.99 -13.98 -4.68
N SER A 17 25.94 -13.85 -5.61
CA SER A 17 25.74 -13.08 -6.85
C SER A 17 24.85 -13.80 -7.87
N ASN A 18 24.88 -15.14 -7.92
CA ASN A 18 24.04 -15.89 -8.86
C ASN A 18 22.61 -16.12 -8.35
N MET A 19 22.36 -16.18 -7.03
CA MET A 19 20.99 -16.35 -6.50
C MET A 19 20.09 -15.13 -6.71
N LEU A 20 20.66 -13.94 -6.89
CA LEU A 20 19.91 -12.69 -7.07
C LEU A 20 19.71 -12.31 -8.54
N LYS A 21 20.48 -12.90 -9.47
CA LYS A 21 20.40 -12.58 -10.92
C LYS A 21 19.11 -13.05 -11.57
N ASP A 22 18.54 -14.15 -11.08
CA ASP A 22 17.36 -14.79 -11.68
C ASP A 22 16.04 -14.45 -10.97
N ARG A 23 16.08 -13.62 -9.92
CA ARG A 23 14.86 -13.14 -9.25
C ARG A 23 14.43 -11.82 -9.86
N PRO A 24 13.11 -11.60 -10.08
CA PRO A 24 12.63 -10.26 -10.41
C PRO A 24 13.10 -9.28 -9.31
N PRO A 25 13.43 -8.03 -9.67
CA PRO A 25 13.89 -7.06 -8.69
C PRO A 25 12.86 -6.92 -7.58
N ALA A 26 13.33 -7.07 -6.33
CA ALA A 26 12.47 -6.90 -5.17
C ALA A 26 11.93 -5.48 -5.12
N PHE A 27 10.65 -5.34 -4.83
CA PHE A 27 9.99 -4.06 -4.65
C PHE A 27 9.30 -4.00 -3.28
N ALA A 28 9.03 -2.79 -2.81
CA ALA A 28 8.30 -2.54 -1.59
C ALA A 28 7.09 -1.66 -1.87
N LEU A 29 6.04 -1.84 -1.08
CA LEU A 29 4.85 -0.98 -1.11
C LEU A 29 5.00 0.12 -0.06
N LEU A 30 4.91 1.37 -0.50
CA LEU A 30 5.00 2.54 0.37
C LEU A 30 3.67 3.30 0.36
N PHE A 31 3.10 3.48 1.54
CA PHE A 31 1.80 4.12 1.71
C PHE A 31 1.97 5.51 2.31
N PRO A 32 1.59 6.58 1.58
CA PRO A 32 1.70 7.95 2.08
C PRO A 32 0.74 8.19 3.24
N GLY A 33 1.11 9.14 4.10
CA GLY A 33 0.28 9.60 5.22
C GLY A 33 -0.50 10.87 4.93
N GLN A 34 -1.01 11.48 6.00
CA GLN A 34 -1.69 12.77 5.96
C GLN A 34 -0.88 13.85 5.22
N GLY A 35 -1.57 14.69 4.47
CA GLY A 35 -1.00 15.74 3.63
C GLY A 35 -0.94 15.35 2.15
N SER A 36 -1.19 14.08 1.81
CA SER A 36 -1.25 13.59 0.42
C SER A 36 -2.67 13.55 -0.16
N GLN A 37 -3.70 13.84 0.66
CA GLN A 37 -5.09 13.88 0.20
C GLN A 37 -5.31 15.06 -0.72
N ARG A 38 -6.14 14.87 -1.76
CA ARG A 38 -6.54 15.91 -2.70
C ARG A 38 -7.90 15.57 -3.29
N LEU A 39 -8.61 16.59 -3.77
CA LEU A 39 -9.83 16.37 -4.54
C LEU A 39 -9.50 15.62 -5.84
N GLY A 40 -10.39 14.71 -6.25
CA GLY A 40 -10.22 13.88 -7.45
C GLY A 40 -9.33 12.65 -7.25
N MET A 41 -8.97 12.29 -6.00
CA MET A 41 -8.01 11.22 -5.74
C MET A 41 -8.57 9.80 -5.89
N LEU A 42 -9.89 9.65 -5.94
CA LEU A 42 -10.58 8.35 -6.04
C LEU A 42 -11.38 8.18 -7.34
N GLY A 43 -11.54 9.22 -8.17
CA GLY A 43 -12.34 9.15 -9.39
C GLY A 43 -11.90 8.06 -10.36
N TRP A 44 -10.61 7.73 -10.38
CA TRP A 44 -10.09 6.64 -11.20
C TRP A 44 -10.61 5.26 -10.78
N ALA A 45 -11.08 5.09 -9.55
CA ALA A 45 -11.56 3.80 -9.05
C ALA A 45 -13.01 3.51 -9.47
N GLU A 46 -13.73 4.50 -10.00
CA GLU A 46 -15.09 4.32 -10.51
C GLU A 46 -15.12 3.27 -11.62
N GLY A 47 -15.95 2.23 -11.45
CA GLY A 47 -16.10 1.14 -12.42
C GLY A 47 -15.01 0.05 -12.36
N HIS A 48 -13.97 0.18 -11.55
CA HIS A 48 -12.99 -0.90 -11.33
C HIS A 48 -13.55 -1.98 -10.40
N GLU A 49 -13.52 -3.24 -10.85
CA GLU A 49 -14.19 -4.36 -10.17
C GLU A 49 -13.71 -4.57 -8.72
N ARG A 50 -12.41 -4.33 -8.43
CA ARG A 50 -11.86 -4.52 -7.08
C ARG A 50 -11.71 -3.25 -6.27
N ALA A 51 -11.55 -2.10 -6.91
CA ALA A 51 -11.34 -0.83 -6.22
C ALA A 51 -12.67 -0.17 -5.82
N TRP A 52 -13.66 -0.13 -6.72
CA TRP A 52 -14.95 0.52 -6.47
C TRP A 52 -15.69 -0.01 -5.23
N PRO A 53 -15.77 -1.35 -5.01
CA PRO A 53 -16.47 -1.87 -3.85
C PRO A 53 -15.86 -1.46 -2.50
N LEU A 54 -14.56 -1.14 -2.46
CA LEU A 54 -13.92 -0.65 -1.24
C LEU A 54 -14.42 0.73 -0.83
N ILE A 55 -14.67 1.61 -1.81
CA ILE A 55 -15.20 2.96 -1.57
C ILE A 55 -16.65 2.85 -1.08
N GLN A 56 -17.43 1.95 -1.67
CA GLN A 56 -18.81 1.67 -1.23
C GLN A 56 -18.84 1.12 0.20
N LYS A 57 -18.03 0.09 0.48
CA LYS A 57 -17.89 -0.49 1.83
C LYS A 57 -17.48 0.57 2.86
N ALA A 58 -16.51 1.44 2.52
CA ALA A 58 -16.08 2.50 3.41
C ALA A 58 -17.17 3.54 3.66
N THR A 59 -17.92 3.93 2.62
CA THR A 59 -19.06 4.85 2.72
C THR A 59 -20.11 4.33 3.70
N GLU A 60 -20.45 3.04 3.62
CA GLU A 60 -21.37 2.39 4.55
C GLU A 60 -20.85 2.39 6.00
N LEU A 61 -19.57 2.08 6.20
CA LEU A 61 -18.95 2.04 7.54
C LEU A 61 -18.79 3.42 8.18
N LEU A 62 -18.51 4.45 7.37
CA LEU A 62 -18.26 5.81 7.84
C LEU A 62 -19.55 6.61 8.06
N GLY A 63 -20.65 6.21 7.43
CA GLY A 63 -21.94 6.89 7.54
C GLY A 63 -22.02 8.21 6.76
N TYR A 64 -21.10 8.44 5.84
CA TYR A 64 -21.12 9.56 4.89
C TYR A 64 -20.55 9.13 3.54
N ASP A 65 -20.97 9.81 2.47
CA ASP A 65 -20.47 9.55 1.12
C ASP A 65 -18.98 9.91 1.03
N LEU A 66 -18.12 8.89 1.05
CA LEU A 66 -16.69 9.08 0.98
C LEU A 66 -16.28 9.59 -0.40
N PHE A 67 -16.92 9.09 -1.45
CA PHE A 67 -16.60 9.43 -2.83
C PHE A 67 -16.92 10.90 -3.12
N GLU A 68 -18.09 11.37 -2.70
CA GLU A 68 -18.48 12.78 -2.80
C GLU A 68 -17.45 13.68 -2.12
N VAL A 69 -17.02 13.32 -0.91
CA VAL A 69 -16.04 14.12 -0.16
C VAL A 69 -14.67 14.15 -0.81
N THR A 70 -14.23 13.06 -1.42
CA THR A 70 -12.91 12.98 -2.08
C THR A 70 -12.91 13.53 -3.51
N GLU A 71 -14.05 13.59 -4.17
CA GLU A 71 -14.13 14.05 -5.58
C GLU A 71 -14.66 15.48 -5.69
N VAL A 72 -15.66 15.84 -4.89
CA VAL A 72 -16.35 17.14 -4.98
C VAL A 72 -15.91 18.08 -3.86
N GLY A 73 -15.72 17.57 -2.65
CA GLY A 73 -15.26 18.34 -1.49
C GLY A 73 -16.39 18.88 -0.61
N PRO A 74 -16.23 20.06 0.02
CA PRO A 74 -15.13 21.03 -0.15
C PRO A 74 -13.80 20.55 0.44
N GLU A 75 -12.68 21.14 0.02
CA GLU A 75 -11.33 20.74 0.44
C GLU A 75 -11.13 20.83 1.96
N GLU A 76 -11.77 21.81 2.62
CA GLU A 76 -11.75 21.96 4.07
C GLU A 76 -12.35 20.73 4.78
N ARG A 77 -13.40 20.12 4.20
CA ARG A 77 -13.99 18.90 4.75
C ARG A 77 -13.03 17.73 4.57
N LEU A 78 -12.46 17.58 3.37
CA LEU A 78 -11.47 16.53 3.10
C LEU A 78 -10.25 16.65 4.02
N ASN A 79 -9.84 17.86 4.38
CA ASN A 79 -8.67 18.12 5.22
C ASN A 79 -8.89 17.88 6.73
N ARG A 80 -10.13 17.63 7.17
CA ARG A 80 -10.36 17.25 8.57
C ARG A 80 -9.74 15.88 8.88
N LEU A 81 -9.12 15.73 10.05
CA LEU A 81 -8.40 14.49 10.44
C LEU A 81 -9.28 13.24 10.38
N ASP A 82 -10.53 13.36 10.85
CA ASP A 82 -11.52 12.30 10.87
C ASP A 82 -12.02 11.90 9.48
N VAL A 83 -11.66 12.68 8.44
CA VAL A 83 -12.05 12.45 7.05
C VAL A 83 -10.83 12.07 6.20
N CYS A 84 -9.71 12.79 6.31
CA CYS A 84 -8.53 12.56 5.49
C CYS A 84 -7.88 11.21 5.78
N GLN A 85 -7.82 10.78 7.04
CA GLN A 85 -7.20 9.51 7.41
C GLN A 85 -7.95 8.30 6.81
N PRO A 86 -9.28 8.16 6.98
CA PRO A 86 -10.00 7.08 6.31
C PRO A 86 -9.97 7.22 4.77
N ALA A 87 -10.03 8.43 4.23
CA ALA A 87 -9.96 8.63 2.78
C ALA A 87 -8.62 8.17 2.18
N LEU A 88 -7.50 8.49 2.83
CA LEU A 88 -6.16 8.04 2.44
C LEU A 88 -5.99 6.54 2.58
N PHE A 89 -6.52 5.95 3.65
CA PHE A 89 -6.54 4.50 3.83
C PHE A 89 -7.29 3.81 2.68
N VAL A 90 -8.49 4.28 2.36
CA VAL A 90 -9.30 3.71 1.27
C VAL A 90 -8.61 3.88 -0.08
N ALA A 91 -8.01 5.03 -0.37
CA ALA A 91 -7.23 5.26 -1.59
C ALA A 91 -6.05 4.28 -1.72
N ALA A 92 -5.32 4.06 -0.63
CA ALA A 92 -4.24 3.08 -0.58
C ALA A 92 -4.73 1.65 -0.86
N MET A 93 -5.86 1.25 -0.27
CA MET A 93 -6.44 -0.07 -0.47
C MET A 93 -6.99 -0.25 -1.89
N CYS A 94 -7.60 0.79 -2.47
CA CYS A 94 -8.01 0.80 -3.87
C CYS A 94 -6.80 0.57 -4.78
N GLY A 95 -5.71 1.32 -4.58
CA GLY A 95 -4.49 1.17 -5.37
C GLY A 95 -3.86 -0.22 -5.24
N LEU A 96 -3.90 -0.82 -4.04
CA LEU A 96 -3.43 -2.17 -3.79
C LEU A 96 -4.28 -3.22 -4.53
N GLU A 97 -5.61 -3.10 -4.46
CA GLU A 97 -6.53 -4.02 -5.13
C GLU A 97 -6.45 -3.89 -6.66
N TRP A 98 -6.29 -2.68 -7.18
CA TRP A 98 -6.01 -2.44 -8.58
C TRP A 98 -4.68 -3.06 -9.02
N LEU A 99 -3.60 -2.89 -8.24
CA LEU A 99 -2.32 -3.54 -8.52
C LEU A 99 -2.45 -5.07 -8.53
N ARG A 100 -3.24 -5.64 -7.62
CA ARG A 100 -3.55 -7.08 -7.59
C ARG A 100 -4.34 -7.54 -8.81
N GLU A 101 -5.21 -6.69 -9.34
CA GLU A 101 -5.94 -6.93 -10.59
C GLU A 101 -4.99 -6.98 -11.80
N GLN A 102 -4.05 -6.03 -11.90
CA GLN A 102 -3.13 -5.93 -13.04
C GLN A 102 -2.00 -6.97 -13.03
N GLU A 103 -1.37 -7.18 -11.88
CA GLU A 103 -0.13 -7.97 -11.77
C GLU A 103 -0.34 -9.35 -11.14
N GLY A 104 -1.58 -9.70 -10.79
CA GLY A 104 -1.92 -10.98 -10.17
C GLY A 104 -1.07 -11.27 -8.94
N LYS A 105 -0.41 -12.45 -8.91
CA LYS A 105 0.42 -12.89 -7.77
C LYS A 105 1.65 -12.03 -7.53
N ARG A 106 2.16 -11.30 -8.52
CA ARG A 106 3.37 -10.49 -8.35
C ARG A 106 3.18 -9.36 -7.35
N SER A 107 1.96 -8.82 -7.24
CA SER A 107 1.59 -7.86 -6.19
C SER A 107 1.76 -8.42 -4.77
N SER A 108 1.58 -9.73 -4.59
CA SER A 108 1.80 -10.43 -3.30
C SER A 108 3.26 -10.81 -3.05
N GLU A 109 4.15 -10.53 -4.00
CA GLU A 109 5.60 -10.76 -3.89
C GLU A 109 6.37 -9.52 -3.41
N ALA A 110 5.67 -8.45 -3.01
CA ALA A 110 6.28 -7.29 -2.38
C ALA A 110 7.14 -7.75 -1.18
N ALA A 111 8.42 -7.40 -1.20
CA ALA A 111 9.37 -7.85 -0.17
C ALA A 111 9.14 -7.15 1.18
N ALA A 112 8.50 -5.98 1.16
CA ALA A 112 8.13 -5.22 2.34
C ALA A 112 6.95 -4.30 2.06
N ALA A 113 6.27 -3.89 3.12
CA ALA A 113 5.30 -2.80 3.11
C ALA A 113 5.65 -1.83 4.25
N ALA A 114 5.54 -0.53 4.00
CA ALA A 114 5.71 0.50 5.02
C ALA A 114 4.76 1.66 4.76
N GLY A 115 4.37 2.38 5.81
CA GLY A 115 3.52 3.54 5.69
C GLY A 115 3.92 4.64 6.66
N VAL A 116 3.65 5.88 6.30
CA VAL A 116 3.93 7.04 7.16
C VAL A 116 2.69 7.38 7.98
N SER A 117 2.78 7.34 9.31
CA SER A 117 1.69 7.68 10.23
C SER A 117 0.40 6.89 9.91
N CYS A 118 -0.70 7.52 9.52
CA CYS A 118 -1.93 6.81 9.16
C CYS A 118 -1.77 5.80 7.99
N GLY A 119 -0.76 5.99 7.14
CA GLY A 119 -0.42 5.04 6.07
C GLY A 119 0.06 3.68 6.59
N GLU A 120 0.51 3.59 7.84
CA GLU A 120 0.96 2.33 8.46
C GLU A 120 -0.17 1.29 8.51
N LEU A 121 -1.43 1.72 8.68
CA LEU A 121 -2.59 0.80 8.65
C LEU A 121 -2.75 0.14 7.28
N ALA A 122 -2.54 0.90 6.19
CA ALA A 122 -2.56 0.35 4.84
C ALA A 122 -1.38 -0.61 4.62
N ALA A 123 -0.21 -0.32 5.17
CA ALA A 123 0.95 -1.22 5.14
C ALA A 123 0.68 -2.54 5.86
N LEU A 124 0.06 -2.49 7.05
CA LEU A 124 -0.33 -3.68 7.82
C LEU A 124 -1.40 -4.50 7.08
N CYS A 125 -2.36 -3.84 6.41
CA CYS A 125 -3.34 -4.52 5.54
C CYS A 125 -2.64 -5.20 4.35
N ALA A 126 -1.71 -4.51 3.70
CA ALA A 126 -0.97 -5.05 2.57
C ALA A 126 -0.12 -6.28 2.97
N ALA A 127 0.43 -6.27 4.17
CA ALA A 127 1.17 -7.39 4.76
C ALA A 127 0.26 -8.53 5.28
N GLY A 128 -1.06 -8.35 5.28
CA GLY A 128 -2.02 -9.34 5.80
C GLY A 128 -2.06 -9.45 7.33
N ALA A 129 -1.47 -8.49 8.05
CA ALA A 129 -1.47 -8.47 9.52
C ALA A 129 -2.82 -8.02 10.09
N VAL A 130 -3.54 -7.17 9.37
CA VAL A 130 -4.87 -6.68 9.70
C VAL A 130 -5.77 -6.72 8.46
N THR A 131 -7.08 -6.74 8.68
CA THR A 131 -8.08 -6.72 7.61
C THR A 131 -8.66 -5.33 7.41
N PHE A 132 -9.24 -5.09 6.23
CA PHE A 132 -10.02 -3.89 5.91
C PHE A 132 -11.28 -3.77 6.77
#